data_AF-A0A7Z0PE65-F1
#
_entry.id   AF-A0A7Z0PE65-F1
#
_cell.length_a   1.000
_cell.length_b   1.000
_cell.length_c   1.000
_cell.angle_alpha   90.00
_cell.angle_beta   90.00
_cell.angle_gamma   90.00
#
_symmetry.space_group_name_H-M   'P 1'
#
loop_
_entity.id
_entity.type
_entity.pdbx_description
1 polymer ?
#
loop_
_entity_poly.entity_id
_entity_poly.type
_entity_poly.pdbx_seq_one_letter_code
_entity_poly.pdbx_strand_id
1 'polypeptide(L)'
;MLELFKELKFVKSDRWAVGNAIGEIGDKTYVDEYIKIINDRSNGRDRQMIVYFMYRFKEKKVKEALLGLLDDEEVNGHALYALGMFKDYSLIEKIKLFLSHKITFKRTIAKRAIAKLEKQKNLEST
;
A
#
# COMPACT_ATOMS: atom_id res chain seq x y z
N MET A 1 -2.90 -11.32 -16.46
CA MET A 1 -3.41 -10.81 -15.15
C MET A 1 -3.59 -9.30 -15.14
N LEU A 2 -2.61 -8.50 -15.58
CA LEU A 2 -2.77 -7.05 -15.68
C LEU A 2 -3.88 -6.61 -16.65
N GLU A 3 -3.89 -7.19 -17.85
CA GLU A 3 -4.96 -6.88 -18.82
C GLU A 3 -6.33 -7.34 -18.30
N LEU A 4 -6.40 -8.53 -17.68
CA LEU A 4 -7.62 -9.00 -17.01
C LEU A 4 -8.11 -8.01 -15.94
N PHE A 5 -7.23 -7.45 -15.12
CA PHE A 5 -7.62 -6.42 -14.14
C PHE A 5 -8.25 -5.19 -14.82
N LYS A 6 -7.65 -4.73 -15.93
CA LYS A 6 -8.14 -3.58 -16.70
C LYS A 6 -9.49 -3.87 -17.38
N GLU A 7 -9.68 -5.08 -17.88
CA GLU A 7 -10.89 -5.50 -18.62
C GLU A 7 -12.11 -5.71 -17.71
N LEU A 8 -11.92 -6.11 -16.45
CA LEU A 8 -12.99 -6.44 -15.50
C LEU A 8 -13.79 -5.24 -14.94
N LYS A 9 -13.97 -4.15 -15.72
CA LYS A 9 -14.58 -2.87 -15.29
C LYS A 9 -15.97 -2.98 -14.64
N PHE A 10 -16.67 -4.10 -14.79
CA PHE A 10 -18.07 -4.25 -14.37
C PHE A 10 -18.36 -5.40 -13.39
N VAL A 11 -17.36 -6.20 -12.98
CA VAL A 11 -17.56 -7.31 -12.02
C VAL A 11 -16.68 -7.09 -10.78
N LYS A 12 -17.25 -6.41 -9.77
CA LYS A 12 -16.55 -6.03 -8.51
C LYS A 12 -15.87 -7.19 -7.78
N SER A 13 -16.39 -8.41 -7.91
CA SER A 13 -15.87 -9.60 -7.23
C SER A 13 -14.49 -10.04 -7.77
N ASP A 14 -14.20 -9.78 -9.04
CA ASP A 14 -13.07 -10.43 -9.72
C ASP A 14 -11.78 -9.63 -9.58
N ARG A 15 -11.87 -8.29 -9.49
CA ARG A 15 -10.69 -7.42 -9.43
C ARG A 15 -9.94 -7.50 -8.11
N TRP A 16 -10.65 -7.72 -7.00
CA TRP A 16 -9.99 -7.96 -5.71
C TRP A 16 -9.17 -9.24 -5.75
N ALA A 17 -9.72 -10.32 -6.32
CA ALA A 17 -9.02 -11.61 -6.48
C ALA A 17 -7.81 -11.48 -7.43
N VAL A 18 -7.97 -10.76 -8.54
CA VAL A 18 -6.87 -10.49 -9.48
C VAL A 18 -5.79 -9.63 -8.82
N GLY A 19 -6.15 -8.58 -8.07
CA GLY A 19 -5.20 -7.76 -7.31
C GLY A 19 -4.45 -8.56 -6.25
N ASN A 20 -5.12 -9.49 -5.58
CA ASN A 20 -4.50 -10.42 -4.64
C ASN A 20 -3.50 -11.33 -5.36
N ALA A 21 -3.89 -11.94 -6.48
CA ALA A 21 -3.02 -12.79 -7.28
C ALA A 21 -1.80 -12.03 -7.83
N ILE A 22 -1.98 -10.79 -8.30
CA ILE A 22 -0.88 -9.90 -8.74
C ILE A 22 0.13 -9.71 -7.62
N GLY A 23 -0.35 -9.38 -6.42
CA GLY A 23 0.53 -9.16 -5.28
C GLY A 23 1.22 -10.41 -4.77
N GLU A 24 0.56 -11.57 -4.87
CA GLU A 24 1.18 -12.87 -4.55
C GLU A 24 2.24 -13.30 -5.56
N ILE A 25 2.01 -13.07 -6.86
CA ILE A 25 3.00 -13.34 -7.90
C ILE A 25 4.21 -12.40 -7.72
N GLY A 26 3.99 -11.11 -7.47
CA GLY A 26 5.06 -10.18 -7.14
C GLY A 26 6.10 -10.01 -8.26
N ASP A 27 5.67 -10.10 -9.52
CA ASP A 27 6.55 -10.01 -10.69
C ASP A 27 7.11 -8.59 -10.83
N LYS A 28 8.42 -8.45 -10.62
CA LYS A 28 9.12 -7.16 -10.64
C LYS A 28 9.16 -6.51 -12.02
N THR A 29 8.92 -7.27 -13.09
CA THR A 29 8.92 -6.73 -14.46
C THR A 29 7.80 -5.71 -14.70
N TYR A 30 6.76 -5.71 -13.86
CA TYR A 30 5.56 -4.89 -14.01
C TYR A 30 5.40 -3.78 -12.97
N VAL A 31 6.46 -3.43 -12.23
CA VAL A 31 6.36 -2.45 -11.13
C VAL A 31 5.82 -1.10 -11.62
N ASP A 32 6.23 -0.65 -12.81
CA ASP A 32 5.76 0.61 -13.37
C ASP A 32 4.27 0.56 -13.75
N GLU A 33 3.79 -0.57 -14.26
CA GLU A 33 2.38 -0.83 -14.52
C GLU A 33 1.56 -0.86 -13.23
N TYR A 34 2.07 -1.50 -12.18
CA TYR A 34 1.41 -1.50 -10.87
C TYR A 34 1.31 -0.08 -10.30
N ILE A 35 2.37 0.73 -10.42
CA ILE A 35 2.35 2.14 -10.03
C ILE A 35 1.29 2.93 -10.82
N LYS A 36 1.16 2.70 -12.13
CA LYS A 36 0.09 3.33 -12.93
C LYS A 36 -1.30 2.94 -12.41
N ILE A 37 -1.52 1.66 -12.10
CA ILE A 37 -2.82 1.15 -11.64
C ILE A 37 -3.20 1.72 -10.27
N ILE A 38 -2.28 1.75 -9.31
CA ILE A 38 -2.60 2.23 -7.95
C ILE A 38 -2.85 3.74 -7.89
N ASN A 39 -2.32 4.51 -8.84
CA ASN A 39 -2.54 5.95 -8.95
C ASN A 39 -3.77 6.31 -9.79
N ASP A 40 -4.30 5.37 -10.57
CA ASP A 40 -5.54 5.57 -11.32
C ASP A 40 -6.75 5.42 -10.39
N ARG A 41 -7.23 6.58 -9.90
CA ARG A 41 -8.38 6.68 -9.01
C ARG A 41 -9.70 6.17 -9.62
N SER A 42 -9.79 6.03 -10.95
CA SER A 42 -10.97 5.45 -11.60
C SER A 42 -11.19 3.98 -11.23
N ASN A 43 -10.13 3.29 -10.76
CA ASN A 43 -10.23 1.91 -10.29
C ASN A 43 -10.87 1.76 -8.90
N GLY A 44 -11.20 2.86 -8.21
CA GLY A 44 -11.87 2.78 -6.91
C GLY A 44 -11.11 1.92 -5.89
N ARG A 45 -11.87 1.33 -4.96
CA ARG A 45 -11.34 0.36 -3.99
C ARG A 45 -10.73 -0.91 -4.60
N ASP A 46 -10.90 -1.19 -5.89
CA ASP A 46 -10.38 -2.41 -6.52
C ASP A 46 -8.83 -2.43 -6.53
N ARG A 47 -8.18 -1.26 -6.43
CA ARG A 47 -6.73 -1.13 -6.38
C ARG A 47 -6.11 -1.45 -5.00
N GLN A 48 -6.93 -1.67 -3.97
CA GLN A 48 -6.48 -1.86 -2.58
C GLN A 48 -5.48 -3.00 -2.40
N MET A 49 -5.72 -4.17 -3.01
CA MET A 49 -4.81 -5.31 -2.86
C MET A 49 -3.49 -5.10 -3.56
N ILE A 50 -3.47 -4.43 -4.71
CA ILE A 50 -2.22 -4.09 -5.39
C ILE A 50 -1.38 -3.17 -4.48
N VAL A 51 -1.99 -2.11 -3.93
CA VAL A 51 -1.36 -1.20 -2.95
C VAL A 51 -0.77 -1.96 -1.76
N TYR A 52 -1.54 -2.90 -1.20
CA TYR A 52 -1.13 -3.69 -0.04
C TYR A 52 0.18 -4.45 -0.26
N PHE A 53 0.39 -5.00 -1.45
CA PHE A 53 1.57 -5.83 -1.75
C PHE A 53 2.77 -5.06 -2.28
N MET A 54 2.62 -3.78 -2.63
CA MET A 54 3.70 -2.96 -3.21
C MET A 54 4.99 -2.94 -2.37
N TYR A 55 4.92 -3.05 -1.04
CA TYR A 55 6.13 -3.07 -0.20
C TYR A 55 7.11 -4.21 -0.52
N ARG A 56 6.65 -5.29 -1.18
CA ARG A 56 7.46 -6.46 -1.56
C ARG A 56 8.53 -6.11 -2.59
N PHE A 57 8.31 -5.07 -3.40
CA PHE A 57 9.26 -4.64 -4.44
C PHE A 57 10.49 -3.95 -3.86
N LYS A 58 10.37 -3.30 -2.69
CA LYS A 58 11.47 -2.62 -1.97
C LYS A 58 12.17 -1.51 -2.76
N GLU A 59 11.48 -0.91 -3.72
CA GLU A 59 12.04 0.15 -4.56
C GLU A 59 11.67 1.55 -4.06
N LYS A 60 12.56 2.52 -4.29
CA LYS A 60 12.34 3.93 -3.93
C LYS A 60 11.09 4.50 -4.60
N LYS A 61 10.92 4.27 -5.91
CA LYS A 61 9.75 4.72 -6.69
C LYS A 61 8.43 4.17 -6.14
N VAL A 62 8.44 2.94 -5.63
CA VAL A 62 7.27 2.32 -5.02
C VAL A 62 6.93 2.97 -3.69
N LYS A 63 7.94 3.25 -2.86
CA LYS A 63 7.74 3.98 -1.60
C LYS A 63 7.18 5.38 -1.86
N GLU A 64 7.70 6.08 -2.87
CA GLU A 64 7.20 7.40 -3.27
C GLU A 64 5.74 7.35 -3.76
N ALA A 65 5.40 6.37 -4.59
CA ALA A 65 4.01 6.15 -5.00
C ALA A 65 3.10 5.89 -3.79
N LEU A 66 3.50 5.03 -2.85
CA LEU A 66 2.71 4.75 -1.63
C LEU A 66 2.53 5.98 -0.74
N LEU A 67 3.54 6.84 -0.64
CA LEU A 67 3.42 8.12 0.06
C LEU A 67 2.40 9.06 -0.59
N GLY A 68 2.37 9.07 -1.93
CA GLY A 68 1.38 9.82 -2.71
C GLY A 68 -0.06 9.31 -2.57
N LEU A 69 -0.27 8.12 -1.97
CA LEU A 69 -1.60 7.56 -1.72
C LEU A 69 -2.13 7.81 -0.31
N LEU A 70 -1.43 8.56 0.54
CA LEU A 70 -1.88 8.85 1.90
C LEU A 70 -3.11 9.77 1.94
N ASP A 71 -3.28 10.64 0.94
CA ASP A 71 -4.45 11.52 0.79
C ASP A 71 -5.67 10.80 0.18
N ASP A 72 -5.50 9.58 -0.32
CA ASP A 72 -6.52 8.80 -1.01
C ASP A 72 -7.31 7.92 -0.03
N GLU A 73 -8.47 8.40 0.44
CA GLU A 73 -9.30 7.71 1.44
C GLU A 73 -9.66 6.26 1.09
N GLU A 74 -9.76 5.94 -0.20
CA GLU A 74 -10.10 4.58 -0.65
C GLU A 74 -8.98 3.58 -0.36
N VAL A 75 -7.72 4.02 -0.38
CA VAL A 75 -6.56 3.12 -0.30
C VAL A 75 -5.53 3.46 0.76
N ASN A 76 -5.61 4.61 1.42
CA ASN A 76 -4.60 5.07 2.38
C ASN A 76 -4.40 4.10 3.55
N GLY A 77 -5.39 3.27 3.89
CA GLY A 77 -5.22 2.21 4.90
C GLY A 77 -4.25 1.11 4.45
N HIS A 78 -4.32 0.71 3.18
CA HIS A 78 -3.41 -0.26 2.58
C HIS A 78 -2.03 0.38 2.35
N ALA A 79 -1.99 1.66 1.96
CA ALA A 79 -0.74 2.40 1.83
C ALA A 79 0.00 2.52 3.17
N LEU A 80 -0.70 2.86 4.26
CA LEU A 80 -0.14 2.92 5.61
C LEU A 80 0.46 1.58 6.05
N TYR A 81 -0.26 0.47 5.78
CA TYR A 81 0.25 -0.86 6.05
C TYR A 81 1.55 -1.11 5.26
N ALA A 82 1.52 -0.89 3.94
CA ALA A 82 2.66 -1.14 3.07
C ALA A 82 3.87 -0.29 3.47
N LEU A 83 3.68 1.00 3.80
CA LEU A 83 4.72 1.90 4.29
C LEU A 83 5.34 1.40 5.60
N GLY A 84 4.54 0.88 6.53
CA GLY A 84 5.04 0.27 7.78
C GLY A 84 5.90 -0.99 7.57
N MET A 85 5.91 -1.57 6.37
CA MET A 85 6.74 -2.72 6.01
C MET A 85 8.09 -2.33 5.39
N PHE A 86 8.36 -1.05 5.17
CA PHE A 86 9.68 -0.55 4.82
C PHE A 86 10.52 -0.38 6.08
N LYS A 87 11.82 -0.69 6.01
CA LYS A 87 12.76 -0.37 7.11
C LYS A 87 13.21 1.09 7.02
N ASP A 88 12.26 2.01 6.89
CA ASP A 88 12.52 3.45 6.75
C ASP A 88 11.85 4.19 7.91
N TYR A 89 12.64 4.51 8.93
CA TYR A 89 12.14 5.13 10.15
C TYR A 89 11.69 6.58 9.97
N SER A 90 12.09 7.24 8.86
CA SER A 90 11.58 8.57 8.53
C SER A 90 10.08 8.56 8.23
N LEU A 91 9.51 7.38 7.93
CA LEU A 91 8.08 7.22 7.68
C LEU A 91 7.22 7.39 8.93
N ILE A 92 7.81 7.27 10.14
CA ILE A 92 7.08 7.38 11.40
C ILE A 92 6.35 8.74 11.49
N GLU A 93 7.03 9.85 11.15
CA GLU A 93 6.43 11.18 11.24
C GLU A 93 5.24 11.36 10.28
N LYS A 94 5.33 10.77 9.08
CA LYS A 94 4.23 10.80 8.10
C LYS A 94 3.05 9.95 8.56
N ILE A 95 3.31 8.79 9.15
CA ILE A 95 2.27 7.86 9.63
C ILE A 95 1.58 8.40 10.89
N LYS A 96 2.28 9.14 11.76
CA LYS A 96 1.72 9.75 12.98
C LYS A 96 0.49 10.62 12.72
N LEU A 97 0.41 11.27 11.55
CA LEU A 97 -0.74 12.07 11.13
C LEU A 97 -2.06 11.28 11.14
N PHE A 98 -2.00 9.95 11.04
CA PHE A 98 -3.18 9.08 11.04
C PHE A 98 -3.59 8.60 12.44
N LEU A 99 -2.84 8.94 13.50
CA LEU A 99 -3.20 8.57 14.87
C LEU A 99 -4.45 9.29 15.38
N SER A 100 -4.77 10.45 14.83
CA SER A 100 -5.98 11.23 15.11
C SER A 100 -7.05 11.11 14.01
N HIS A 101 -6.87 10.19 13.05
CA HIS A 101 -7.78 10.07 11.91
C HIS A 101 -9.22 9.73 12.36
N LYS A 102 -10.24 10.30 11.70
CA LYS A 102 -11.66 10.09 12.05
C LYS A 102 -12.08 8.61 12.04
N ILE A 103 -11.55 7.84 11.08
CA ILE A 103 -11.84 6.41 10.92
C ILE A 103 -10.95 5.57 11.85
N THR A 104 -11.58 4.79 12.75
CA THR A 104 -10.90 3.90 13.72
C THR A 104 -9.92 2.94 13.08
N PHE A 105 -10.31 2.32 11.96
CA PHE A 105 -9.44 1.40 11.22
C PHE A 105 -8.10 2.04 10.83
N LYS A 106 -8.11 3.30 10.38
CA LYS A 106 -6.89 4.02 9.96
C LYS A 106 -5.97 4.30 11.16
N ARG A 107 -6.55 4.70 12.31
CA ARG A 107 -5.79 4.85 13.56
C ARG A 107 -5.11 3.55 13.98
N THR A 108 -5.83 2.43 13.90
CA THR A 108 -5.31 1.10 14.26
C THR A 108 -4.14 0.69 13.36
N ILE A 109 -4.27 0.87 12.04
CA ILE A 109 -3.18 0.54 11.10
C ILE A 109 -1.97 1.45 11.34
N ALA A 110 -2.17 2.76 11.55
CA ALA A 110 -1.08 3.69 11.84
C ALA A 110 -0.28 3.28 13.10
N LYS A 111 -0.97 2.95 14.19
CA LYS A 111 -0.34 2.45 15.43
C LYS A 111 0.50 1.20 15.18
N ARG A 112 -0.04 0.22 14.42
CA ARG A 112 0.68 -1.02 14.09
C ARG A 112 1.91 -0.76 13.23
N ALA A 113 1.79 0.10 12.23
CA ALA A 113 2.91 0.47 11.35
C ALA A 113 4.03 1.16 12.13
N ILE A 114 3.71 2.12 12.99
CA ILE A 114 4.69 2.81 13.85
C ILE A 114 5.37 1.82 14.79
N ALA A 115 4.61 1.01 15.53
CA ALA A 115 5.17 0.04 16.47
C ALA A 115 6.13 -0.94 15.79
N LYS A 116 5.82 -1.34 14.54
CA LYS A 116 6.70 -2.20 13.75
C LYS A 116 8.00 -1.49 13.38
N LEU A 117 7.92 -0.25 12.89
CA LEU A 117 9.09 0.55 12.54
C LEU A 117 9.98 0.82 13.74
N GLU A 118 9.41 1.19 14.88
CA GLU A 118 10.13 1.42 16.14
C GLU A 118 10.83 0.14 16.63
N LYS A 119 10.11 -0.99 16.61
CA LYS A 119 10.71 -2.29 16.95
C LYS A 119 11.91 -2.61 16.05
N GLN A 120 11.79 -2.39 14.74
CA GLN A 120 12.88 -2.60 13.80
C GLN A 120 14.07 -1.68 14.07
N LYS A 121 13.81 -0.39 14.35
CA LYS A 121 14.85 0.60 14.67
C LYS A 121 15.68 0.21 15.89
N ASN A 122 14.99 -0.24 16.94
CA ASN A 122 15.64 -0.64 18.18
C ASN A 122 16.52 -1.89 17.99
N LEU A 123 16.05 -2.85 17.18
CA LEU A 123 16.81 -4.06 16.85
C LEU A 123 18.08 -3.79 16.02
N GLU A 124 18.11 -2.72 15.23
CA GLU A 124 19.28 -2.33 14.42
C GLU A 124 20.25 -1.40 15.19
N SER A 125 19.84 -0.92 16.37
CA SER A 125 20.66 -0.06 17.24
C SER A 125 21.31 -0.84 18.40
N THR A 126 21.12 -2.16 18.45
CA THR A 126 21.67 -3.09 19.46
C THR A 126 22.73 -3.96 18.82
#